data_AF-D7KJP0-F1
#
_entry.id   AF-D7KJP0-F1
#
_cell.length_a   1.000
_cell.length_b   1.000
_cell.length_c   1.000
_cell.angle_alpha   90.00
_cell.angle_beta   90.00
_cell.angle_gamma   90.00
#
_symmetry.space_group_name_H-M   'P 1'
#
loop_
_entity.id
_entity.type
_entity.pdbx_description
1 polymer ?
#
loop_
_entity_poly.entity_id
_entity_poly.type
_entity_poly.pdbx_seq_one_letter_code
_entity_poly.pdbx_strand_id
1 'polypeptide(L)'
;MSLRLRSRPRQSLGISSPAKQRKKAPTNSMATRANRKRLPSYLKPGATVEISSDEIGFRGSWYLGKVITTPSSHKDSLKCQVEYTTLFFDKEGTKPLKEVVDMSQLRPPAPPMSEREKKKDIAVGEEVDAFYNDGWWEGDVTEVLDDGKFSVFFRSSKEQIRFRKDELRFHREWLDGAWKPPLEETEEEESEEDKLDDSEDEEDILARVDLETTRAIAKQMFSSGTIVEVSSDEEGFQGCWFAAKVVEPVGEDKFLVEYRDLREKDGIEPLKEETDFLHIRPPPPRDEDIDFAVGDKINAFYNDGWWVGVVIDGMKDGTVGIYFRQSQEKMRFGRQGLRLHKDWVDGTWQLPLKGGKIKREKTVLCNRNVRPKKATEKQAFSIGTPVEVSPEEEGFEDSWFLAKLIEYRGKDKCLVEYDKLKAEDGKEPLREEVNVSQIRPQPLESVMVSPFERHDKVNALYNDGWWVGVIRKVLAKSSYLVLFEKTQEMLRFHHSQLRLHQEWIDGKWITSFKSQKV
;
A
#
# COMPACT_ATOMS: atom_id res chain seq x y z
N MET A 1 37.88 53.83 87.53
CA MET A 1 36.70 54.53 86.97
C MET A 1 35.60 53.49 86.79
N SER A 2 34.50 53.65 87.55
CA SER A 2 33.15 53.02 87.50
C SER A 2 33.04 51.49 87.27
N LEU A 3 33.03 50.62 88.32
CA LEU A 3 31.87 50.08 89.11
C LEU A 3 30.76 49.43 88.23
N ARG A 4 30.23 48.20 88.39
CA ARG A 4 30.34 47.04 89.32
C ARG A 4 29.67 45.79 88.68
N LEU A 5 30.33 44.62 88.78
CA LEU A 5 29.87 43.29 89.29
C LEU A 5 28.62 42.53 88.73
N ARG A 6 28.89 41.26 88.32
CA ARG A 6 28.15 39.96 88.48
C ARG A 6 26.73 39.86 87.85
N SER A 7 26.15 38.74 87.38
CA SER A 7 26.34 37.27 87.43
C SER A 7 25.37 36.59 86.41
N ARG A 8 25.68 35.36 85.96
CA ARG A 8 24.84 34.40 85.17
C ARG A 8 23.51 33.98 85.89
N PRO A 9 22.69 33.02 85.38
CA PRO A 9 22.08 32.72 84.06
C PRO A 9 20.54 32.47 84.16
N ARG A 10 19.80 32.20 83.05
CA ARG A 10 18.63 31.28 83.05
C ARG A 10 18.04 30.99 81.65
N GLN A 11 17.76 29.70 81.42
CA GLN A 11 16.93 29.15 80.34
C GLN A 11 15.46 29.54 80.50
N SER A 12 14.74 29.68 79.39
CA SER A 12 13.27 29.56 79.37
C SER A 12 12.84 28.63 78.23
N LEU A 13 12.13 27.58 78.63
CA LEU A 13 11.46 26.56 77.84
C LEU A 13 10.26 27.14 77.08
N GLY A 14 10.03 26.68 75.85
CA GLY A 14 8.77 26.79 75.13
C GLY A 14 8.38 25.42 74.59
N ILE A 15 7.39 24.80 75.23
CA ILE A 15 6.78 23.51 74.86
C ILE A 15 5.64 23.80 73.87
N SER A 16 5.59 23.10 72.74
CA SER A 16 4.32 22.68 72.14
C SER A 16 4.47 21.47 71.19
N SER A 17 3.51 20.58 71.28
CA SER A 17 3.20 19.41 70.46
C SER A 17 1.67 19.34 70.38
N PRO A 18 1.03 18.52 69.51
CA PRO A 18 1.43 18.05 68.18
C PRO A 18 0.27 18.16 67.15
N ALA A 19 0.53 17.72 65.89
CA ALA A 19 -0.37 16.87 65.06
C ALA A 19 -0.67 17.31 63.61
N LYS A 20 -0.49 16.30 62.74
CA LYS A 20 -1.19 15.95 61.47
C LYS A 20 -0.77 16.57 60.14
N GLN A 21 -0.11 15.69 59.36
CA GLN A 21 0.10 15.70 57.91
C GLN A 21 -1.22 15.81 57.12
N ARG A 22 -1.24 16.63 56.06
CA ARG A 22 -2.03 16.42 54.83
C ARG A 22 -1.16 16.74 53.62
N LYS A 23 -1.02 15.74 52.73
CA LYS A 23 -0.36 15.81 51.42
C LYS A 23 -1.13 16.79 50.51
N LYS A 24 -0.42 17.70 49.82
CA LYS A 24 -0.94 18.48 48.68
C LYS A 24 -0.24 18.02 47.40
N ALA A 25 -1.03 17.80 46.35
CA ALA A 25 -0.61 17.39 45.02
C ALA A 25 0.25 18.47 44.32
N PRO A 26 1.19 18.10 43.44
CA PRO A 26 1.98 19.06 42.69
C PRO A 26 1.16 19.63 41.52
N THR A 27 1.07 20.95 41.47
CA THR A 27 0.47 21.73 40.39
C THR A 27 1.40 21.78 39.19
N ASN A 28 0.86 21.36 38.04
CA ASN A 28 1.44 21.48 36.71
C ASN A 28 1.60 22.97 36.33
N SER A 29 2.83 23.43 36.07
CA SER A 29 3.07 24.68 35.35
C SER A 29 3.93 24.40 34.12
N MET A 30 3.31 24.49 32.95
CA MET A 30 4.01 24.47 31.66
C MET A 30 4.99 25.64 31.58
N ALA A 31 6.28 25.33 31.43
CA ALA A 31 7.19 26.16 30.69
C ALA A 31 7.51 25.38 29.40
N THR A 32 7.00 25.90 28.29
CA THR A 32 7.19 25.41 26.92
C THR A 32 8.69 25.34 26.60
N ARG A 33 9.22 24.12 26.59
CA ARG A 33 10.58 23.84 26.09
C ARG A 33 10.55 24.02 24.58
N ALA A 34 10.99 25.20 24.12
CA ALA A 34 11.16 25.51 22.71
C ALA A 34 11.87 24.34 22.01
N ASN A 35 11.22 23.83 20.97
CA ASN A 35 11.69 22.74 20.14
C ASN A 35 12.91 23.25 19.35
N ARG A 36 14.13 23.11 19.89
CA ARG A 36 15.36 23.30 19.10
C ARG A 36 15.30 22.26 17.99
N LYS A 37 14.94 22.67 16.76
CA LYS A 37 15.11 21.84 15.55
C LYS A 37 16.55 21.33 15.56
N ARG A 38 16.75 20.06 15.89
CA ARG A 38 18.08 19.43 15.83
C ARG A 38 18.46 19.36 14.36
N LEU A 39 19.65 19.83 14.02
CA LEU A 39 20.18 19.74 12.66
C LEU A 39 20.26 18.24 12.27
N PRO A 40 19.83 17.85 11.06
CA PRO A 40 19.99 16.50 10.54
C PRO A 40 21.42 15.98 10.68
N SER A 41 21.59 14.68 10.90
CA SER A 41 22.91 14.05 11.13
C SER A 41 23.88 14.25 9.97
N TYR A 42 23.40 14.17 8.73
CA TYR A 42 24.19 14.35 7.51
C TYR A 42 24.66 15.79 7.28
N LEU A 43 24.11 16.76 8.02
CA LEU A 43 24.52 18.16 7.96
C LEU A 43 25.52 18.52 9.05
N LYS A 44 25.99 17.57 9.88
CA LYS A 44 26.98 17.88 10.92
C LYS A 44 28.38 18.10 10.31
N PRO A 45 29.24 18.95 10.91
CA PRO A 45 30.62 19.06 10.47
C PRO A 45 31.31 17.69 10.43
N GLY A 46 31.99 17.40 9.32
CA GLY A 46 32.65 16.13 9.03
C GLY A 46 31.76 15.09 8.33
N ALA A 47 30.46 15.31 8.19
CA ALA A 47 29.58 14.39 7.48
C ALA A 47 29.84 14.42 5.97
N THR A 48 29.86 13.24 5.35
CA THR A 48 29.92 13.08 3.89
C THR A 48 28.56 13.43 3.30
N VAL A 49 28.55 14.16 2.18
CA VAL A 49 27.36 14.64 1.46
C VAL A 49 27.59 14.61 -0.04
N GLU A 50 26.52 14.55 -0.81
CA GLU A 50 26.49 14.89 -2.23
C GLU A 50 26.02 16.34 -2.38
N ILE A 51 26.71 17.12 -3.21
CA ILE A 51 26.57 18.57 -3.38
C ILE A 51 26.11 18.85 -4.81
N SER A 52 25.00 19.56 -4.97
CA SER A 52 24.53 20.01 -6.28
C SER A 52 24.94 21.45 -6.59
N SER A 53 25.06 21.75 -7.88
CA SER A 53 25.30 23.11 -8.36
C SER A 53 24.09 23.65 -9.13
N ASP A 54 23.70 24.88 -8.80
CA ASP A 54 22.68 25.63 -9.53
C ASP A 54 23.21 26.36 -10.76
N GLU A 55 24.52 26.29 -11.01
CA GLU A 55 25.17 26.90 -12.16
C GLU A 55 24.66 26.27 -13.46
N ILE A 56 24.46 27.12 -14.47
CA ILE A 56 23.97 26.71 -15.79
C ILE A 56 25.01 25.75 -16.40
N GLY A 57 24.57 24.55 -16.77
CA GLY A 57 25.43 23.47 -17.26
C GLY A 57 25.80 22.41 -16.22
N PHE A 58 25.58 22.68 -14.93
CA PHE A 58 25.82 21.74 -13.83
C PHE A 58 24.53 21.34 -13.08
N ARG A 59 23.37 21.86 -13.51
CA ARG A 59 22.08 21.45 -12.96
C ARG A 59 21.83 19.95 -13.22
N GLY A 60 21.44 19.24 -12.16
CA GLY A 60 21.24 17.79 -12.18
C GLY A 60 22.49 16.98 -11.84
N SER A 61 23.62 17.64 -11.54
CA SER A 61 24.86 16.98 -11.09
C SER A 61 25.01 17.01 -9.57
N TRP A 62 25.59 15.93 -9.03
CA TRP A 62 25.84 15.72 -7.61
C TRP A 62 27.28 15.26 -7.37
N TYR A 63 28.07 16.08 -6.67
CA TYR A 63 29.48 15.80 -6.39
C TYR A 63 29.69 15.38 -4.94
N LEU A 64 30.55 14.40 -4.72
CA LEU A 64 30.86 13.93 -3.38
C LEU A 64 31.71 14.95 -2.60
N GLY A 65 31.36 15.24 -1.36
CA GLY A 65 32.09 16.15 -0.50
C GLY A 65 31.82 15.95 0.98
N LYS A 66 32.28 16.91 1.79
CA LYS A 66 32.15 16.91 3.25
C LYS A 66 31.68 18.27 3.75
N VAL A 67 30.84 18.27 4.78
CA VAL A 67 30.43 19.50 5.48
C VAL A 67 31.57 19.97 6.38
N ILE A 68 32.04 21.21 6.20
CA ILE A 68 33.11 21.81 6.99
C ILE A 68 32.54 22.67 8.12
N THR A 69 31.58 23.53 7.81
CA THR A 69 30.89 24.35 8.82
C THR A 69 29.39 24.38 8.58
N THR A 70 28.64 24.38 9.69
CA THR A 70 27.18 24.50 9.72
C THR A 70 26.73 25.91 10.08
N PRO A 71 25.50 26.31 9.73
CA PRO A 71 24.95 27.60 10.11
C PRO A 71 25.07 27.86 11.61
N SER A 72 25.55 29.04 11.98
CA SER A 72 25.46 29.51 13.37
C SER A 72 24.01 29.81 13.72
N SER A 73 23.54 29.34 14.87
CA SER A 73 22.16 29.49 15.38
C SER A 73 21.67 30.95 15.51
N HIS A 74 22.51 31.94 15.21
CA HIS A 74 22.25 33.37 15.33
C HIS A 74 22.07 34.11 13.99
N LYS A 75 22.19 33.44 12.83
CA LYS A 75 21.95 34.06 11.53
C LYS A 75 20.97 33.20 10.72
N ASP A 76 19.94 33.81 10.14
CA ASP A 76 18.95 33.19 9.25
C ASP A 76 19.53 32.61 7.93
N SER A 77 20.86 32.46 7.81
CA SER A 77 21.46 31.88 6.62
C SER A 77 21.51 30.35 6.74
N LEU A 78 20.70 29.65 5.93
CA LEU A 78 20.72 28.19 5.75
C LEU A 78 21.97 27.70 4.96
N LYS A 79 23.10 28.41 5.06
CA LYS A 79 24.30 28.16 4.26
C LYS A 79 25.33 27.33 5.01
N CYS A 80 25.88 26.33 4.32
CA CYS A 80 26.94 25.46 4.81
C CYS A 80 28.21 25.68 3.99
N GLN A 81 29.38 25.58 4.62
CA GLN A 81 30.63 25.46 3.88
C GLN A 81 30.92 23.98 3.65
N VAL A 82 31.18 23.61 2.40
CA VAL A 82 31.53 22.25 1.99
C VAL A 82 32.90 22.20 1.35
N GLU A 83 33.50 21.02 1.38
CA GLU A 83 34.76 20.69 0.71
C GLU A 83 34.50 19.50 -0.22
N TYR A 84 34.75 19.65 -1.51
CA TYR A 84 34.59 18.58 -2.49
C TYR A 84 35.69 17.54 -2.35
N THR A 85 35.38 16.28 -2.65
CA THR A 85 36.34 15.16 -2.52
C THR A 85 37.26 15.08 -3.74
N THR A 86 36.72 15.35 -4.93
CA THR A 86 37.36 15.12 -6.23
C THR A 86 37.59 16.40 -7.03
N LEU A 87 37.05 17.54 -6.60
CA LEU A 87 37.27 18.84 -7.24
C LEU A 87 38.35 19.62 -6.49
N PHE A 88 39.32 20.18 -7.21
CA PHE A 88 40.49 20.86 -6.65
C PHE A 88 40.70 22.25 -7.29
N PHE A 89 41.21 23.20 -6.50
CA PHE A 89 41.56 24.54 -6.99
C PHE A 89 42.84 24.55 -7.83
N ASP A 90 43.72 23.60 -7.58
CA ASP A 90 45.04 23.48 -8.18
C ASP A 90 45.07 22.30 -9.16
N LYS A 91 45.89 22.41 -10.20
CA LYS A 91 46.02 21.35 -11.21
C LYS A 91 46.75 20.12 -10.67
N GLU A 92 47.48 20.29 -9.57
CA GLU A 92 48.21 19.26 -8.85
C GLU A 92 47.33 18.41 -7.92
N GLY A 93 46.06 18.80 -7.70
CA GLY A 93 45.10 18.04 -6.90
C GLY A 93 45.40 18.05 -5.39
N THR A 94 46.09 19.08 -4.88
CA THR A 94 46.51 19.16 -3.47
C THR A 94 45.58 20.02 -2.60
N LYS A 95 44.72 20.84 -3.22
CA LYS A 95 43.83 21.78 -2.53
C LYS A 95 42.37 21.55 -2.93
N PRO A 96 41.64 20.74 -2.17
CA PRO A 96 40.22 20.52 -2.40
C PRO A 96 39.43 21.83 -2.49
N LEU A 97 38.53 21.89 -3.47
CA LEU A 97 37.63 23.03 -3.69
C LEU A 97 36.70 23.18 -2.49
N LYS A 98 36.54 24.42 -2.00
CA LYS A 98 35.63 24.77 -0.92
C LYS A 98 34.63 25.79 -1.40
N GLU A 99 33.37 25.57 -1.06
CA GLU A 99 32.27 26.41 -1.48
C GLU A 99 31.28 26.62 -0.34
N VAL A 100 30.53 27.73 -0.41
CA VAL A 100 29.42 28.01 0.50
C VAL A 100 28.12 27.78 -0.26
N VAL A 101 27.40 26.72 0.08
CA VAL A 101 26.18 26.27 -0.60
C VAL A 101 24.99 26.33 0.34
N ASP A 102 23.77 26.37 -0.21
CA ASP A 102 22.55 26.26 0.61
C ASP A 102 22.35 24.81 1.09
N MET A 103 21.70 24.62 2.24
CA MET A 103 21.33 23.28 2.71
C MET A 103 20.43 22.53 1.72
N SER A 104 19.66 23.21 0.87
CA SER A 104 18.87 22.55 -0.18
C SER A 104 19.73 21.90 -1.27
N GLN A 105 20.99 22.34 -1.43
CA GLN A 105 21.95 21.77 -2.39
C GLN A 105 22.71 20.57 -1.80
N LEU A 106 22.35 20.12 -0.59
CA LEU A 106 23.02 19.03 0.10
C LEU A 106 22.07 17.86 0.32
N ARG A 107 22.54 16.67 -0.03
CA ARG A 107 21.91 15.40 0.35
C ARG A 107 22.96 14.47 0.96
N PRO A 108 22.59 13.48 1.78
CA PRO A 108 23.51 12.39 2.09
C PRO A 108 23.96 11.70 0.79
N PRO A 109 25.10 10.99 0.77
CA PRO A 109 25.45 10.16 -0.38
C PRO A 109 24.39 9.10 -0.60
N ALA A 110 24.00 8.85 -1.85
CA ALA A 110 23.10 7.74 -2.12
C ALA A 110 23.80 6.45 -1.70
N PRO A 111 23.14 5.57 -0.95
CA PRO A 111 23.74 4.29 -0.60
C PRO A 111 24.13 3.50 -1.85
N PRO A 112 25.18 2.66 -1.74
CA PRO A 112 25.58 1.82 -2.86
C PRO A 112 24.42 0.92 -3.28
N MET A 113 24.30 0.68 -4.59
CA MET A 113 23.30 -0.24 -5.12
C MET A 113 23.44 -1.61 -4.44
N SER A 114 22.31 -2.17 -4.03
CA SER A 114 22.26 -3.54 -3.51
C SER A 114 22.66 -4.54 -4.60
N GLU A 115 23.06 -5.76 -4.22
CA GLU A 115 23.35 -6.82 -5.20
C GLU A 115 22.13 -7.16 -6.06
N ARG A 116 20.91 -6.98 -5.53
CA ARG A 116 19.67 -7.11 -6.31
C ARG A 116 19.54 -5.99 -7.34
N GLU A 117 19.76 -4.74 -6.95
CA GLU A 117 19.72 -3.60 -7.89
C GLU A 117 20.78 -3.73 -8.99
N LYS A 118 21.96 -4.26 -8.66
CA LYS A 118 22.99 -4.58 -9.66
C LYS A 118 22.56 -5.68 -10.62
N LYS A 119 21.71 -6.61 -10.19
CA LYS A 119 21.15 -7.68 -11.05
C LYS A 119 19.97 -7.21 -11.89
N LYS A 120 19.18 -6.25 -11.41
CA LYS A 120 18.04 -5.69 -12.15
C LYS A 120 18.46 -5.14 -13.51
N ASP A 121 17.67 -5.42 -14.54
CA ASP A 121 17.93 -4.91 -15.88
C ASP A 121 17.50 -3.45 -16.01
N ILE A 122 18.33 -2.67 -16.70
CA ILE A 122 18.07 -1.26 -16.99
C ILE A 122 17.43 -1.20 -18.38
N ALA A 123 16.18 -0.74 -18.46
CA ALA A 123 15.42 -0.66 -19.70
C ALA A 123 15.54 0.71 -20.38
N VAL A 124 15.20 0.76 -21.67
CA VAL A 124 15.02 2.04 -22.39
C VAL A 124 13.86 2.82 -21.76
N GLY A 125 14.08 4.10 -21.49
CA GLY A 125 13.16 5.01 -20.81
C GLY A 125 13.36 5.09 -19.30
N GLU A 126 14.24 4.29 -18.71
CA GLU A 126 14.53 4.33 -17.27
C GLU A 126 15.38 5.58 -16.92
N GLU A 127 15.05 6.24 -15.80
CA GLU A 127 15.81 7.35 -15.25
C GLU A 127 16.96 6.84 -14.36
N VAL A 128 18.18 7.31 -14.64
CA VAL A 128 19.41 6.88 -13.96
C VAL A 128 20.25 8.07 -13.53
N ASP A 129 21.04 7.89 -12.48
CA ASP A 129 22.18 8.73 -12.16
C ASP A 129 23.43 8.07 -12.79
N ALA A 130 24.05 8.72 -13.77
CA ALA A 130 25.28 8.27 -14.41
C ALA A 130 26.51 8.93 -13.80
N PHE A 131 27.54 8.15 -13.48
CA PHE A 131 28.80 8.66 -12.96
C PHE A 131 29.67 9.22 -14.09
N TYR A 132 29.83 10.53 -14.15
CA TYR A 132 30.56 11.23 -15.21
C TYR A 132 31.22 12.49 -14.66
N ASN A 133 32.45 12.79 -15.08
CA ASN A 133 33.23 13.96 -14.62
C ASN A 133 33.21 14.15 -13.09
N ASP A 134 33.51 13.07 -12.36
CA ASP A 134 33.60 13.04 -10.89
C ASP A 134 32.29 13.34 -10.12
N GLY A 135 31.14 13.34 -10.81
CA GLY A 135 29.82 13.54 -10.22
C GLY A 135 28.79 12.53 -10.74
N TRP A 136 27.66 12.45 -10.04
CA TRP A 136 26.48 11.71 -10.48
C TRP A 136 25.53 12.65 -11.22
N TRP A 137 25.14 12.28 -12.44
CA TRP A 137 24.33 13.10 -13.33
C TRP A 137 23.04 12.40 -13.68
N GLU A 138 21.92 13.09 -13.46
CA GLU A 138 20.59 12.62 -13.86
C GLU A 138 20.46 12.54 -15.38
N GLY A 139 20.01 11.40 -15.90
CA GLY A 139 19.74 11.19 -17.33
C GLY A 139 18.80 10.03 -17.62
N ASP A 140 18.38 9.94 -18.88
CA ASP A 140 17.44 8.92 -19.36
C ASP A 140 18.15 7.88 -20.21
N VAL A 141 17.86 6.60 -19.99
CA VAL A 141 18.37 5.53 -20.86
C VAL A 141 17.61 5.58 -22.18
N THR A 142 18.33 5.81 -23.27
CA THR A 142 17.76 5.91 -24.63
C THR A 142 17.97 4.66 -25.47
N GLU A 143 18.98 3.87 -25.13
CA GLU A 143 19.35 2.66 -25.87
C GLU A 143 20.08 1.68 -24.95
N VAL A 144 19.73 0.41 -25.07
CA VAL A 144 20.46 -0.71 -24.45
C VAL A 144 21.21 -1.42 -25.59
N LEU A 145 22.54 -1.46 -25.51
CA LEU A 145 23.39 -2.00 -26.56
C LEU A 145 23.72 -3.48 -26.30
N ASP A 146 23.89 -4.26 -27.37
CA ASP A 146 24.22 -5.69 -27.30
C ASP A 146 25.54 -5.99 -26.58
N ASP A 147 26.42 -5.00 -26.43
CA ASP A 147 27.70 -5.11 -25.70
C ASP A 147 27.57 -4.86 -24.19
N GLY A 148 26.34 -4.74 -23.67
CA GLY A 148 26.06 -4.52 -22.25
C GLY A 148 26.29 -3.08 -21.77
N LYS A 149 26.40 -2.13 -22.71
CA LYS A 149 26.47 -0.69 -22.41
C LYS A 149 25.11 -0.02 -22.63
N PHE A 150 24.97 1.15 -22.03
CA PHE A 150 23.74 1.93 -22.04
C PHE A 150 24.04 3.33 -22.60
N SER A 151 23.24 3.78 -23.56
CA SER A 151 23.29 5.17 -24.02
C SER A 151 22.38 6.01 -23.14
N VAL A 152 22.94 6.93 -22.35
CA VAL A 152 22.20 7.82 -21.45
C VAL A 152 22.16 9.22 -22.04
N PHE A 153 20.96 9.81 -22.12
CA PHE A 153 20.72 11.17 -22.57
C PHE A 153 20.60 12.13 -21.38
N PHE A 154 21.43 13.15 -21.36
CA PHE A 154 21.41 14.20 -20.33
C PHE A 154 20.56 15.36 -20.80
N ARG A 155 19.38 15.56 -20.20
CA ARG A 155 18.44 16.63 -20.61
C ARG A 155 19.04 18.03 -20.48
N SER A 156 19.92 18.25 -19.49
CA SER A 156 20.53 19.55 -19.20
C SER A 156 21.59 19.96 -20.23
N SER A 157 22.45 19.05 -20.66
CA SER A 157 23.49 19.30 -21.68
C SER A 157 23.05 18.96 -23.11
N LYS A 158 21.96 18.20 -23.28
CA LYS A 158 21.49 17.61 -24.54
C LYS A 158 22.51 16.67 -25.19
N GLU A 159 23.35 16.05 -24.38
CA GLU A 159 24.36 15.08 -24.82
C GLU A 159 23.86 13.65 -24.59
N GLN A 160 24.36 12.73 -25.39
CA GLN A 160 24.13 11.30 -25.23
C GLN A 160 25.49 10.60 -25.10
N ILE A 161 25.70 9.90 -23.99
CA ILE A 161 26.99 9.28 -23.64
C ILE A 161 26.75 7.80 -23.31
N ARG A 162 27.75 6.95 -23.56
CA ARG A 162 27.68 5.51 -23.32
C ARG A 162 28.35 5.15 -21.99
N PHE A 163 27.63 4.40 -21.16
CA PHE A 163 28.07 3.97 -19.83
C PHE A 163 28.01 2.45 -19.68
N ARG A 164 28.86 1.91 -18.80
CA ARG A 164 28.73 0.54 -18.30
C ARG A 164 27.73 0.48 -17.15
N LYS A 165 27.25 -0.72 -16.83
CA LYS A 165 26.29 -0.93 -15.73
C LYS A 165 26.82 -0.45 -14.37
N ASP A 166 28.12 -0.59 -14.11
CA ASP A 166 28.77 -0.16 -12.86
C ASP A 166 28.96 1.36 -12.75
N GLU A 167 28.80 2.08 -13.87
CA GLU A 167 28.85 3.54 -13.93
C GLU A 167 27.46 4.17 -13.83
N LEU A 168 26.40 3.36 -13.70
CA LEU A 168 25.02 3.81 -13.54
C LEU A 168 24.47 3.40 -12.19
N ARG A 169 23.53 4.18 -11.65
CA ARG A 169 22.64 3.78 -10.57
C ARG A 169 21.22 4.25 -10.87
N PHE A 170 20.21 3.57 -10.34
CA PHE A 170 18.83 4.04 -10.48
C PHE A 170 18.69 5.44 -9.88
N HIS A 171 18.01 6.33 -10.60
CA HIS A 171 17.82 7.70 -10.14
C HIS A 171 17.02 7.71 -8.84
N ARG A 172 17.48 8.51 -7.87
CA ARG A 172 16.82 8.69 -6.57
C ARG A 172 16.88 10.14 -6.13
N GLU A 173 15.76 10.65 -5.66
CA GLU A 173 15.62 11.98 -5.07
C GLU A 173 15.73 11.91 -3.55
N TRP A 174 16.36 12.91 -2.94
CA TRP A 174 16.38 13.07 -1.48
C TRP A 174 15.35 14.12 -1.07
N LEU A 175 14.23 13.68 -0.52
CA LEU A 175 13.10 14.54 -0.14
C LEU A 175 12.72 14.30 1.33
N ASP A 176 12.57 15.38 2.10
CA ASP A 176 12.12 15.36 3.50
C ASP A 176 12.84 14.36 4.41
N GLY A 177 14.12 14.10 4.14
CA GLY A 177 14.94 13.20 4.96
C GLY A 177 14.87 11.73 4.56
N ALA A 178 14.33 11.40 3.37
CA ALA A 178 14.29 10.04 2.84
C ALA A 178 14.63 10.01 1.34
N TRP A 179 15.21 8.89 0.89
CA TRP A 179 15.40 8.61 -0.54
C TRP A 179 14.10 8.16 -1.19
N LYS A 180 13.86 8.61 -2.42
CA LYS A 180 12.71 8.28 -3.27
C LYS A 180 13.19 7.85 -4.66
N PRO A 181 12.86 6.64 -5.14
CA PRO A 181 12.20 5.56 -4.40
C PRO A 181 13.02 5.13 -3.16
N PRO A 182 12.37 4.55 -2.13
CA PRO A 182 13.06 4.08 -0.92
C PRO A 182 14.13 3.02 -1.25
N LEU A 183 15.12 2.89 -0.38
CA LEU A 183 16.14 1.85 -0.53
C LEU A 183 15.49 0.49 -0.36
N GLU A 184 15.78 -0.42 -1.27
CA GLU A 184 15.53 -1.84 -1.00
C GLU A 184 16.57 -2.23 0.05
N GLU A 185 16.13 -2.38 1.30
CA GLU A 185 17.02 -2.73 2.41
C GLU A 185 17.70 -4.06 2.11
N THR A 186 19.04 -4.09 2.17
CA THR A 186 19.79 -5.34 2.34
C THR A 186 19.37 -5.92 3.68
N GLU A 187 18.53 -6.94 3.65
CA GLU A 187 18.33 -7.83 4.78
C GLU A 187 19.70 -8.47 5.09
N GLU A 188 20.34 -7.96 6.15
CA GLU A 188 21.48 -8.61 6.79
C GLU A 188 21.03 -9.99 7.24
N GLU A 189 21.61 -11.03 6.65
CA GLU A 189 21.42 -12.44 7.00
C GLU A 189 19.93 -12.80 7.14
N GLU A 190 19.28 -13.11 6.00
CA GLU A 190 18.15 -14.05 5.97
C GLU A 190 18.53 -15.21 6.90
N SER A 191 17.90 -15.26 8.07
CA SER A 191 17.96 -16.46 8.88
C SER A 191 17.41 -17.57 7.99
N GLU A 192 18.01 -18.76 8.07
CA GLU A 192 17.48 -19.96 7.41
C GLU A 192 16.00 -20.26 7.80
N GLU A 193 15.38 -19.47 8.68
CA GLU A 193 13.94 -19.48 8.98
C GLU A 193 13.08 -18.70 7.97
N ASP A 194 13.61 -17.67 7.29
CA ASP A 194 12.87 -16.94 6.25
C ASP A 194 12.99 -17.56 4.85
N LYS A 195 13.95 -18.49 4.68
CA LYS A 195 14.02 -19.44 3.54
C LYS A 195 12.98 -20.56 3.63
N LEU A 196 11.78 -20.28 4.12
CA LEU A 196 10.62 -21.07 3.71
C LEU A 196 10.42 -20.79 2.21
N ASP A 197 11.13 -21.55 1.40
CA ASP A 197 10.94 -21.67 -0.02
C ASP A 197 9.49 -22.11 -0.24
N ASP A 198 8.74 -21.44 -1.12
CA ASP A 198 7.41 -21.93 -1.50
C ASP A 198 7.52 -23.36 -2.10
N SER A 199 8.72 -23.79 -2.55
CA SER A 199 8.99 -25.17 -2.94
C SER A 199 8.88 -26.16 -1.77
N GLU A 200 9.27 -25.78 -0.54
CA GLU A 200 9.06 -26.63 0.64
C GLU A 200 7.57 -26.76 0.97
N ASP A 201 6.81 -25.68 0.80
CA ASP A 201 5.36 -25.70 0.98
C ASP A 201 4.66 -26.55 -0.10
N GLU A 202 5.09 -26.49 -1.37
CA GLU A 202 4.57 -27.35 -2.44
C GLU A 202 4.99 -28.81 -2.26
N GLU A 203 6.23 -29.10 -1.86
CA GLU A 203 6.68 -30.45 -1.51
C GLU A 203 5.90 -31.01 -0.29
N ASP A 204 5.61 -30.20 0.74
CA ASP A 204 4.78 -30.61 1.89
C ASP A 204 3.33 -30.88 1.48
N ILE A 205 2.75 -30.05 0.61
CA ILE A 205 1.40 -30.28 0.08
C ILE A 205 1.35 -31.58 -0.73
N LEU A 206 2.30 -31.80 -1.65
CA LEU A 206 2.37 -33.02 -2.45
C LEU A 206 2.60 -34.27 -1.58
N ALA A 207 3.36 -34.15 -0.49
CA ALA A 207 3.55 -35.24 0.47
C ALA A 207 2.26 -35.60 1.25
N ARG A 208 1.31 -34.67 1.35
CA ARG A 208 0.02 -34.86 2.05
C ARG A 208 -1.09 -35.37 1.12
N VAL A 209 -0.88 -35.35 -0.19
CA VAL A 209 -1.88 -35.72 -1.19
C VAL A 209 -1.78 -37.21 -1.54
N ASP A 210 -2.89 -37.93 -1.45
CA ASP A 210 -3.00 -39.27 -2.04
C ASP A 210 -3.44 -39.15 -3.50
N LEU A 211 -2.52 -39.45 -4.43
CA LEU A 211 -2.74 -39.30 -5.87
C LEU A 211 -3.98 -40.04 -6.38
N GLU A 212 -4.22 -41.27 -5.88
CA GLU A 212 -5.34 -42.08 -6.34
C GLU A 212 -6.68 -41.55 -5.83
N THR A 213 -6.74 -41.12 -4.56
CA THR A 213 -7.90 -40.45 -3.96
C THR A 213 -8.17 -39.10 -4.63
N THR A 214 -7.16 -38.26 -4.82
CA THR A 214 -7.31 -36.94 -5.45
C THR A 214 -7.77 -37.06 -6.90
N ARG A 215 -7.25 -38.01 -7.67
CA ARG A 215 -7.74 -38.33 -9.02
C ARG A 215 -9.21 -38.73 -9.01
N ALA A 216 -9.62 -39.61 -8.10
CA ALA A 216 -11.01 -40.06 -8.00
C ALA A 216 -11.96 -38.91 -7.63
N ILE A 217 -11.54 -38.03 -6.71
CA ILE A 217 -12.28 -36.83 -6.31
C ILE A 217 -12.40 -35.85 -7.48
N ALA A 218 -11.31 -35.59 -8.21
CA ALA A 218 -11.33 -34.69 -9.37
C ALA A 218 -12.33 -35.17 -10.43
N LYS A 219 -12.33 -36.46 -10.78
CA LYS A 219 -13.30 -37.06 -11.72
C LYS A 219 -14.75 -36.90 -11.27
N GLN A 220 -15.00 -36.95 -9.96
CA GLN A 220 -16.34 -36.79 -9.41
C GLN A 220 -16.78 -35.33 -9.33
N MET A 221 -15.85 -34.42 -9.01
CA MET A 221 -16.15 -33.01 -8.72
C MET A 221 -16.14 -32.11 -9.97
N PHE A 222 -15.28 -32.41 -10.95
CA PHE A 222 -15.00 -31.54 -12.09
C PHE A 222 -15.67 -32.06 -13.36
N SER A 223 -16.96 -31.75 -13.51
CA SER A 223 -17.72 -31.99 -14.74
C SER A 223 -17.67 -30.80 -15.70
N SER A 224 -18.03 -31.02 -16.96
CA SER A 224 -18.28 -29.93 -17.92
C SER A 224 -19.20 -28.87 -17.30
N GLY A 225 -18.76 -27.61 -17.33
CA GLY A 225 -19.49 -26.51 -16.72
C GLY A 225 -18.94 -26.05 -15.37
N THR A 226 -18.20 -26.89 -14.65
CA THR A 226 -17.73 -26.59 -13.29
C THR A 226 -16.73 -25.43 -13.31
N ILE A 227 -16.95 -24.45 -12.42
CA ILE A 227 -16.01 -23.35 -12.20
C ILE A 227 -14.89 -23.83 -11.29
N VAL A 228 -13.66 -23.60 -11.71
CA VAL A 228 -12.44 -24.05 -11.05
C VAL A 228 -11.40 -22.94 -11.03
N GLU A 229 -10.36 -23.13 -10.25
CA GLU A 229 -9.12 -22.39 -10.33
C GLU A 229 -8.02 -23.31 -10.85
N VAL A 230 -7.19 -22.79 -11.76
CA VAL A 230 -6.16 -23.54 -12.47
C VAL A 230 -4.80 -22.89 -12.22
N SER A 231 -3.80 -23.69 -11.84
CA SER A 231 -2.40 -23.25 -11.73
C SER A 231 -1.57 -23.76 -12.89
N SER A 232 -0.37 -23.21 -13.04
CA SER A 232 0.64 -23.66 -13.98
C SER A 232 2.01 -23.65 -13.28
N ASP A 233 2.83 -24.66 -13.58
CA ASP A 233 4.22 -24.77 -13.13
C ASP A 233 5.21 -24.04 -14.06
N GLU A 234 4.71 -23.47 -15.16
CA GLU A 234 5.51 -22.67 -16.09
C GLU A 234 6.23 -21.52 -15.37
N GLU A 235 7.48 -21.30 -15.77
CA GLU A 235 8.33 -20.24 -15.19
C GLU A 235 7.63 -18.88 -15.31
N GLY A 236 7.41 -18.23 -14.15
CA GLY A 236 6.68 -16.96 -14.07
C GLY A 236 5.19 -17.07 -13.72
N PHE A 237 4.62 -18.28 -13.67
CA PHE A 237 3.24 -18.54 -13.24
C PHE A 237 3.13 -19.40 -11.97
N GLN A 238 4.27 -19.76 -11.38
CA GLN A 238 4.31 -20.48 -10.12
C GLN A 238 3.59 -19.70 -9.01
N GLY A 239 2.89 -20.41 -8.12
CA GLY A 239 2.11 -19.79 -7.04
C GLY A 239 0.88 -18.97 -7.48
N CYS A 240 0.48 -18.99 -8.75
CA CYS A 240 -0.71 -18.29 -9.23
C CYS A 240 -1.85 -19.24 -9.63
N TRP A 241 -3.10 -18.78 -9.43
CA TRP A 241 -4.30 -19.54 -9.74
C TRP A 241 -5.30 -18.71 -10.54
N PHE A 242 -5.60 -19.12 -11.76
CA PHE A 242 -6.51 -18.43 -12.67
C PHE A 242 -7.90 -19.02 -12.60
N ALA A 243 -8.92 -18.16 -12.63
CA ALA A 243 -10.29 -18.63 -12.70
C ALA A 243 -10.57 -19.23 -14.10
N ALA A 244 -11.11 -20.44 -14.12
CA ALA A 244 -11.44 -21.15 -15.34
C ALA A 244 -12.76 -21.92 -15.21
N LYS A 245 -13.20 -22.49 -16.32
CA LYS A 245 -14.35 -23.38 -16.42
C LYS A 245 -13.92 -24.67 -17.10
N VAL A 246 -14.30 -25.80 -16.53
CA VAL A 246 -14.09 -27.11 -17.16
C VAL A 246 -14.94 -27.21 -18.41
N VAL A 247 -14.31 -27.42 -19.56
CA VAL A 247 -14.97 -27.69 -20.83
C VAL A 247 -15.36 -29.17 -20.88
N GLU A 248 -14.38 -30.05 -20.73
CA GLU A 248 -14.57 -31.50 -20.70
C GLU A 248 -13.34 -32.22 -20.10
N PRO A 249 -13.53 -33.42 -19.50
CA PRO A 249 -12.41 -34.28 -19.14
C PRO A 249 -11.73 -34.84 -20.40
N VAL A 250 -10.40 -34.82 -20.42
CA VAL A 250 -9.57 -35.34 -21.52
C VAL A 250 -8.69 -36.46 -20.98
N GLY A 251 -9.08 -37.70 -21.26
CA GLY A 251 -8.37 -38.88 -20.75
C GLY A 251 -8.67 -39.18 -19.28
N GLU A 252 -7.71 -39.83 -18.60
CA GLU A 252 -7.91 -40.23 -17.20
C GLU A 252 -7.55 -39.13 -16.20
N ASP A 253 -6.59 -38.26 -16.52
CA ASP A 253 -5.96 -37.37 -15.54
C ASP A 253 -5.98 -35.89 -15.95
N LYS A 254 -6.49 -35.56 -17.13
CA LYS A 254 -6.49 -34.18 -17.64
C LYS A 254 -7.89 -33.66 -17.91
N PHE A 255 -7.99 -32.34 -17.93
CA PHE A 255 -9.21 -31.62 -18.27
C PHE A 255 -8.88 -30.49 -19.23
N LEU A 256 -9.73 -30.32 -20.25
CA LEU A 256 -9.72 -29.11 -21.06
C LEU A 256 -10.44 -28.02 -20.27
N VAL A 257 -9.73 -26.94 -19.96
CA VAL A 257 -10.26 -25.79 -19.23
C VAL A 257 -10.30 -24.56 -20.14
N GLU A 258 -11.31 -23.73 -19.95
CA GLU A 258 -11.45 -22.42 -20.59
C GLU A 258 -11.24 -21.34 -19.53
N TYR A 259 -10.17 -20.57 -19.67
CA TYR A 259 -9.86 -19.49 -18.73
C TYR A 259 -10.85 -18.34 -18.86
N ARG A 260 -11.25 -17.78 -17.72
CA ARG A 260 -12.24 -16.71 -17.67
C ARG A 260 -11.70 -15.40 -18.23
N ASP A 261 -10.50 -15.03 -17.81
CA ASP A 261 -9.95 -13.68 -18.02
C ASP A 261 -8.75 -13.68 -19.00
N LEU A 262 -8.14 -14.85 -19.26
CA LEU A 262 -7.11 -15.02 -20.27
C LEU A 262 -7.71 -15.18 -21.68
N ARG A 263 -6.99 -14.71 -22.69
CA ARG A 263 -7.42 -14.71 -24.10
C ARG A 263 -6.33 -15.28 -24.99
N GLU A 264 -6.74 -15.84 -26.12
CA GLU A 264 -5.85 -16.26 -27.21
C GLU A 264 -5.07 -15.07 -27.81
N LYS A 265 -4.10 -15.35 -28.69
CA LYS A 265 -3.25 -14.32 -29.33
C LYS A 265 -4.03 -13.23 -30.08
N ASP A 266 -5.25 -13.54 -30.53
CA ASP A 266 -6.14 -12.57 -31.18
C ASP A 266 -6.84 -11.62 -30.20
N GLY A 267 -6.79 -11.92 -28.90
CA GLY A 267 -7.39 -11.16 -27.80
C GLY A 267 -8.93 -11.25 -27.74
N ILE A 268 -9.54 -12.11 -28.55
CA ILE A 268 -10.99 -12.20 -28.70
C ILE A 268 -11.51 -13.45 -28.00
N GLU A 269 -10.94 -14.62 -28.32
CA GLU A 269 -11.41 -15.89 -27.80
C GLU A 269 -10.80 -16.19 -26.42
N PRO A 270 -11.58 -16.79 -25.49
CA PRO A 270 -11.03 -17.29 -24.23
C PRO A 270 -9.94 -18.33 -24.49
N LEU A 271 -8.82 -18.22 -23.77
CA LEU A 271 -7.74 -19.21 -23.84
C LEU A 271 -8.24 -20.57 -23.33
N LYS A 272 -7.96 -21.63 -24.09
CA LYS A 272 -8.23 -23.02 -23.68
C LYS A 272 -6.96 -23.82 -23.57
N GLU A 273 -6.87 -24.65 -22.53
CA GLU A 273 -5.68 -25.43 -22.25
C GLU A 273 -6.03 -26.77 -21.62
N GLU A 274 -5.24 -27.81 -21.92
CA GLU A 274 -5.31 -29.09 -21.23
C GLU A 274 -4.44 -29.04 -19.98
N THR A 275 -5.04 -29.19 -18.81
CA THR A 275 -4.32 -29.16 -17.54
C THR A 275 -4.56 -30.45 -16.74
N ASP A 276 -3.58 -30.82 -15.92
CA ASP A 276 -3.63 -32.02 -15.08
C ASP A 276 -4.54 -31.80 -13.86
N PHE A 277 -5.16 -32.87 -13.35
CA PHE A 277 -6.03 -32.83 -12.18
C PHE A 277 -5.36 -32.25 -10.92
N LEU A 278 -4.04 -32.31 -10.80
CA LEU A 278 -3.27 -31.69 -9.71
C LEU A 278 -3.25 -30.16 -9.77
N HIS A 279 -3.40 -29.59 -10.97
CA HIS A 279 -3.44 -28.15 -11.20
C HIS A 279 -4.86 -27.58 -11.18
N ILE A 280 -5.86 -28.37 -10.77
CA ILE A 280 -7.26 -27.94 -10.72
C ILE A 280 -7.80 -28.04 -9.30
N ARG A 281 -8.43 -26.97 -8.84
CA ARG A 281 -9.17 -26.94 -7.56
C ARG A 281 -10.49 -26.20 -7.71
N PRO A 282 -11.48 -26.43 -6.83
CA PRO A 282 -12.63 -25.52 -6.76
C PRO A 282 -12.16 -24.12 -6.32
N PRO A 283 -13.02 -23.08 -6.40
CA PRO A 283 -12.75 -21.83 -5.70
C PRO A 283 -12.81 -22.03 -4.18
N PRO A 284 -11.94 -21.37 -3.38
CA PRO A 284 -11.99 -21.50 -1.93
C PRO A 284 -13.27 -20.91 -1.35
N PRO A 285 -13.77 -21.47 -0.21
CA PRO A 285 -14.88 -20.90 0.52
C PRO A 285 -14.60 -19.45 0.88
N ARG A 286 -15.63 -18.60 0.74
CA ARG A 286 -15.54 -17.18 1.10
C ARG A 286 -15.28 -17.05 2.59
N ASP A 287 -14.25 -16.31 2.93
CA ASP A 287 -13.96 -15.94 4.32
C ASP A 287 -14.79 -14.70 4.68
N GLU A 288 -15.65 -14.82 5.68
CA GLU A 288 -16.33 -13.67 6.30
C GLU A 288 -15.35 -12.98 7.27
N ASP A 289 -15.04 -11.70 7.02
CA ASP A 289 -14.39 -10.74 7.94
C ASP A 289 -13.18 -11.24 8.77
N ILE A 290 -12.21 -11.92 8.14
CA ILE A 290 -10.95 -12.31 8.83
C ILE A 290 -9.92 -11.17 8.74
N ASP A 291 -9.67 -10.41 9.80
CA ASP A 291 -8.55 -9.46 9.83
C ASP A 291 -7.21 -10.17 9.53
N PHE A 292 -6.41 -9.59 8.62
CA PHE A 292 -5.08 -10.13 8.30
C PHE A 292 -4.02 -9.57 9.25
N ALA A 293 -3.20 -10.45 9.83
CA ALA A 293 -2.04 -10.07 10.60
C ALA A 293 -0.76 -10.07 9.74
N VAL A 294 0.22 -9.26 10.13
CA VAL A 294 1.57 -9.34 9.55
C VAL A 294 2.10 -10.76 9.71
N GLY A 295 2.60 -11.33 8.61
CA GLY A 295 3.05 -12.71 8.50
C GLY A 295 1.98 -13.71 8.04
N ASP A 296 0.72 -13.32 7.88
CA ASP A 296 -0.29 -14.22 7.32
C ASP A 296 -0.03 -14.48 5.82
N LYS A 297 -0.11 -15.75 5.42
CA LYS A 297 -0.11 -16.18 4.02
C LYS A 297 -1.50 -15.93 3.43
N ILE A 298 -1.57 -15.14 2.37
CA ILE A 298 -2.80 -14.73 1.69
C ILE A 298 -2.71 -15.04 0.20
N ASN A 299 -3.84 -15.00 -0.49
CA ASN A 299 -3.88 -14.93 -1.95
C ASN A 299 -4.34 -13.53 -2.36
N ALA A 300 -3.56 -12.86 -3.21
CA ALA A 300 -3.85 -11.55 -3.76
C ALA A 300 -4.28 -11.63 -5.23
N PHE A 301 -5.37 -10.98 -5.60
CA PHE A 301 -5.83 -10.93 -6.98
C PHE A 301 -5.05 -9.88 -7.76
N TYR A 302 -4.24 -10.34 -8.71
CA TYR A 302 -3.36 -9.52 -9.53
C TYR A 302 -3.15 -10.17 -10.90
N ASN A 303 -3.08 -9.38 -11.99
CA ASN A 303 -2.93 -9.88 -13.35
C ASN A 303 -3.86 -11.06 -13.70
N ASP A 304 -5.15 -10.92 -13.40
CA ASP A 304 -6.19 -11.92 -13.67
C ASP A 304 -6.07 -13.26 -12.91
N GLY A 305 -5.12 -13.38 -11.97
CA GLY A 305 -4.88 -14.56 -11.15
C GLY A 305 -4.83 -14.27 -9.65
N TRP A 306 -4.97 -15.32 -8.84
CA TRP A 306 -4.77 -15.28 -7.39
C TRP A 306 -3.35 -15.73 -7.05
N TRP A 307 -2.54 -14.79 -6.56
CA TRP A 307 -1.12 -14.97 -6.25
C TRP A 307 -0.90 -15.15 -4.76
N VAL A 308 -0.13 -16.16 -4.39
CA VAL A 308 0.26 -16.37 -3.01
C VAL A 308 1.24 -15.29 -2.55
N GLY A 309 0.95 -14.64 -1.42
CA GLY A 309 1.81 -13.61 -0.85
C GLY A 309 1.73 -13.57 0.67
N VAL A 310 2.63 -12.80 1.29
CA VAL A 310 2.70 -12.64 2.76
C VAL A 310 2.40 -11.20 3.14
N VAL A 311 1.58 -11.01 4.16
CA VAL A 311 1.27 -9.68 4.70
C VAL A 311 2.49 -9.11 5.42
N ILE A 312 2.96 -7.93 4.99
CA ILE A 312 4.12 -7.25 5.58
C ILE A 312 3.74 -6.00 6.37
N ASP A 313 2.61 -5.37 6.07
CA ASP A 313 2.13 -4.18 6.79
C ASP A 313 0.62 -3.96 6.63
N GLY A 314 -0.03 -3.42 7.65
CA GLY A 314 -1.43 -2.99 7.63
C GLY A 314 -1.52 -1.47 7.78
N MET A 315 -2.04 -0.78 6.77
CA MET A 315 -2.04 0.68 6.72
C MET A 315 -3.33 1.29 7.30
N LYS A 316 -3.24 2.53 7.80
CA LYS A 316 -4.36 3.26 8.42
C LYS A 316 -5.51 3.59 7.45
N ASP A 317 -5.24 3.52 6.14
CA ASP A 317 -6.20 3.78 5.06
C ASP A 317 -7.00 2.53 4.64
N GLY A 318 -6.79 1.38 5.32
CA GLY A 318 -7.46 0.12 5.01
C GLY A 318 -6.79 -0.70 3.90
N THR A 319 -5.63 -0.26 3.39
CA THR A 319 -4.81 -1.07 2.48
C THR A 319 -3.84 -1.97 3.22
N VAL A 320 -3.49 -3.10 2.60
CA VAL A 320 -2.58 -4.11 3.15
C VAL A 320 -1.38 -4.24 2.22
N GLY A 321 -0.19 -4.11 2.78
CA GLY A 321 1.07 -4.35 2.10
C GLY A 321 1.35 -5.84 2.02
N ILE A 322 1.56 -6.34 0.80
CA ILE A 322 1.84 -7.74 0.49
C ILE A 322 3.22 -7.86 -0.15
N TYR A 323 3.97 -8.86 0.29
CA TYR A 323 5.22 -9.28 -0.33
C TYR A 323 5.00 -10.59 -1.08
N PHE A 324 5.33 -10.61 -2.36
CA PHE A 324 5.34 -11.82 -3.18
C PHE A 324 6.74 -12.42 -3.15
N ARG A 325 6.91 -13.58 -2.51
CA ARG A 325 8.24 -14.19 -2.32
C ARG A 325 8.93 -14.51 -3.65
N GLN A 326 8.17 -15.07 -4.60
CA GLN A 326 8.72 -15.50 -5.89
C GLN A 326 9.19 -14.34 -6.77
N SER A 327 8.36 -13.31 -6.99
CA SER A 327 8.76 -12.13 -7.76
C SER A 327 9.61 -11.13 -6.96
N GLN A 328 9.65 -11.32 -5.64
CA GLN A 328 10.26 -10.42 -4.66
C GLN A 328 9.70 -8.99 -4.65
N GLU A 329 8.47 -8.82 -5.15
CA GLU A 329 7.78 -7.54 -5.25
C GLU A 329 7.00 -7.21 -3.97
N LYS A 330 6.96 -5.91 -3.64
CA LYS A 330 6.13 -5.38 -2.55
C LYS A 330 5.00 -4.55 -3.16
N MET A 331 3.77 -4.98 -2.95
CA MET A 331 2.59 -4.35 -3.53
C MET A 331 1.57 -4.00 -2.46
N ARG A 332 0.63 -3.12 -2.78
CA ARG A 332 -0.46 -2.72 -1.88
C ARG A 332 -1.78 -3.11 -2.48
N PHE A 333 -2.60 -3.78 -1.68
CA PHE A 333 -3.92 -4.21 -2.10
C PHE A 333 -4.96 -3.63 -1.15
N GLY A 334 -6.10 -3.24 -1.73
CA GLY A 334 -7.31 -3.10 -0.95
C GLY A 334 -7.76 -4.47 -0.45
N ARG A 335 -8.55 -4.49 0.63
CA ARG A 335 -9.07 -5.72 1.22
C ARG A 335 -9.77 -6.64 0.22
N GLN A 336 -10.41 -6.09 -0.82
CA GLN A 336 -11.20 -6.81 -1.82
C GLN A 336 -10.32 -7.68 -2.74
N GLY A 337 -9.05 -7.32 -2.92
CA GLY A 337 -8.10 -8.08 -3.70
C GLY A 337 -7.42 -9.19 -2.90
N LEU A 338 -7.86 -9.49 -1.67
CA LEU A 338 -7.16 -10.40 -0.77
C LEU A 338 -8.09 -11.45 -0.17
N ARG A 339 -7.61 -12.67 -0.02
CA ARG A 339 -8.26 -13.77 0.72
C ARG A 339 -7.23 -14.56 1.49
N LEU A 340 -7.65 -15.27 2.54
CA LEU A 340 -6.72 -16.11 3.28
C LEU A 340 -6.22 -17.25 2.38
N HIS A 341 -4.92 -17.57 2.46
CA HIS A 341 -4.38 -18.72 1.75
C HIS A 341 -4.86 -20.02 2.42
N LYS A 342 -5.25 -20.99 1.60
CA LYS A 342 -5.69 -22.32 2.03
C LYS A 342 -5.14 -23.33 1.04
N ASP A 343 -4.74 -24.49 1.56
CA ASP A 343 -4.29 -25.62 0.75
C ASP A 343 -5.50 -26.46 0.35
N TRP A 344 -5.53 -26.92 -0.89
CA TRP A 344 -6.51 -27.88 -1.36
C TRP A 344 -5.88 -29.28 -1.33
N VAL A 345 -6.29 -30.11 -0.37
CA VAL A 345 -5.69 -31.44 -0.15
C VAL A 345 -6.81 -32.48 -0.06
N ASP A 346 -6.75 -33.51 -0.90
CA ASP A 346 -7.69 -34.64 -0.94
C ASP A 346 -9.17 -34.22 -0.85
N GLY A 347 -9.55 -33.21 -1.64
CA GLY A 347 -10.94 -32.76 -1.70
C GLY A 347 -11.38 -31.80 -0.58
N THR A 348 -10.46 -31.33 0.26
CA THR A 348 -10.78 -30.44 1.39
C THR A 348 -9.85 -29.24 1.47
N TRP A 349 -10.41 -28.06 1.78
CA TRP A 349 -9.64 -26.85 2.08
C TRP A 349 -9.08 -26.87 3.49
N GLN A 350 -7.77 -26.67 3.62
CA GLN A 350 -7.06 -26.66 4.89
C GLN A 350 -6.29 -25.34 5.05
N LEU A 351 -6.08 -24.89 6.29
CA LEU A 351 -5.17 -23.77 6.53
C LEU A 351 -3.72 -24.25 6.43
N PRO A 352 -2.81 -23.43 5.88
CA PRO A 352 -1.40 -23.78 5.82
C PRO A 352 -0.83 -24.01 7.23
N LEU A 353 0.05 -25.00 7.37
CA LEU A 353 0.69 -25.33 8.63
C LEU A 353 1.66 -24.21 9.01
N LYS A 354 1.27 -23.33 9.94
CA LYS A 354 2.21 -22.34 10.50
C LYS A 354 3.36 -23.08 11.18
N GLY A 355 4.58 -22.86 10.70
CA GLY A 355 5.83 -23.36 11.28
C GLY A 355 5.78 -23.32 12.81
N GLY A 356 5.62 -24.49 13.42
CA GLY A 356 5.73 -24.71 14.86
C GLY A 356 4.72 -24.03 15.78
N LYS A 357 3.41 -24.35 15.69
CA LYS A 357 2.55 -24.73 16.84
C LYS A 357 1.07 -24.84 16.45
N ILE A 358 0.54 -26.05 16.58
CA ILE A 358 -0.90 -26.34 16.53
C ILE A 358 -1.60 -25.63 17.70
N LYS A 359 -2.33 -24.54 17.43
CA LYS A 359 -3.44 -24.13 18.30
C LYS A 359 -4.70 -24.80 17.77
N ARG A 360 -5.09 -25.91 18.41
CA ARG A 360 -6.47 -26.43 18.29
C ARG A 360 -7.42 -25.35 18.80
N GLU A 361 -8.25 -24.79 17.93
CA GLU A 361 -9.36 -23.98 18.40
C GLU A 361 -10.42 -24.88 19.03
N LYS A 362 -10.65 -24.62 20.33
CA LYS A 362 -11.78 -25.13 21.08
C LYS A 362 -13.03 -24.41 20.59
N THR A 363 -14.07 -25.19 20.30
CA THR A 363 -15.46 -24.74 20.28
C THR A 363 -15.75 -23.91 21.53
N VAL A 364 -16.07 -22.63 21.37
CA VAL A 364 -16.66 -21.81 22.44
C VAL A 364 -18.07 -21.44 22.01
N LEU A 365 -19.04 -22.18 22.56
CA LEU A 365 -20.43 -21.80 22.54
C LEU A 365 -20.62 -20.64 23.54
N CYS A 366 -21.21 -19.52 23.14
CA CYS A 366 -21.72 -18.55 24.11
C CYS A 366 -23.15 -18.12 23.79
N ASN A 367 -24.10 -18.81 24.42
CA ASN A 367 -25.40 -18.24 24.76
C ASN A 367 -25.21 -17.14 25.80
N ARG A 368 -25.64 -15.91 25.51
CA ARG A 368 -26.08 -14.95 26.54
C ARG A 368 -27.25 -14.11 26.05
N ASN A 369 -28.41 -14.39 26.64
CA ASN A 369 -29.64 -13.61 26.54
C ASN A 369 -29.43 -12.16 27.00
N VAL A 370 -29.80 -11.18 26.17
CA VAL A 370 -30.01 -9.78 26.59
C VAL A 370 -31.47 -9.42 26.31
N ARG A 371 -32.22 -9.09 27.37
CA ARG A 371 -33.61 -8.61 27.28
C ARG A 371 -33.66 -7.20 26.69
N PRO A 372 -34.74 -6.83 25.96
CA PRO A 372 -34.82 -5.58 25.22
C PRO A 372 -35.01 -4.39 26.17
N LYS A 373 -34.26 -3.30 25.94
CA LYS A 373 -34.52 -1.99 26.55
C LYS A 373 -35.19 -1.07 25.52
N LYS A 374 -36.19 -0.33 26.00
CA LYS A 374 -37.14 0.52 25.29
C LYS A 374 -36.50 1.51 24.29
N ALA A 375 -37.21 1.70 23.18
CA ALA A 375 -36.87 2.57 22.07
C ALA A 375 -36.86 4.06 22.48
N THR A 376 -35.75 4.71 22.15
CA THR A 376 -35.63 6.16 21.95
C THR A 376 -35.22 6.30 20.49
N GLU A 377 -35.95 7.10 19.70
CA GLU A 377 -35.72 7.27 18.26
C GLU A 377 -34.23 7.60 18.03
N LYS A 378 -33.51 6.64 17.44
CA LYS A 378 -32.08 6.76 17.19
C LYS A 378 -31.88 7.62 15.94
N GLN A 379 -31.01 8.61 16.04
CA GLN A 379 -30.42 9.26 14.87
C GLN A 379 -29.83 8.19 13.95
N ALA A 380 -30.05 8.32 12.64
CA ALA A 380 -29.77 7.27 11.66
C ALA A 380 -28.28 6.89 11.55
N PHE A 381 -27.38 7.85 11.79
CA PHE A 381 -25.93 7.68 11.69
C PHE A 381 -25.22 8.37 12.86
N SER A 382 -24.05 7.87 13.25
CA SER A 382 -23.21 8.55 14.24
C SER A 382 -22.46 9.73 13.61
N ILE A 383 -22.32 10.84 14.33
CA ILE A 383 -21.45 11.94 13.93
C ILE A 383 -20.01 11.43 13.77
N GLY A 384 -19.36 11.83 12.67
CA GLY A 384 -18.02 11.41 12.29
C GLY A 384 -17.95 10.15 11.41
N THR A 385 -19.09 9.51 11.12
CA THR A 385 -19.15 8.31 10.26
C THR A 385 -18.91 8.69 8.79
N PRO A 386 -18.12 7.90 8.03
CA PRO A 386 -18.06 8.01 6.57
C PRO A 386 -19.42 7.68 5.93
N VAL A 387 -19.86 8.53 5.03
CA VAL A 387 -21.13 8.44 4.31
C VAL A 387 -20.90 8.72 2.84
N GLU A 388 -21.85 8.29 2.02
CA GLU A 388 -21.93 8.68 0.61
C GLU A 388 -23.11 9.63 0.41
N VAL A 389 -22.90 10.69 -0.36
CA VAL A 389 -23.85 11.77 -0.58
C VAL A 389 -24.21 11.84 -2.06
N SER A 390 -25.50 11.90 -2.38
CA SER A 390 -26.02 12.14 -3.73
C SER A 390 -26.46 13.59 -3.87
N PRO A 391 -25.78 14.41 -4.71
CA PRO A 391 -26.23 15.76 -5.02
C PRO A 391 -27.58 15.74 -5.76
N GLU A 392 -28.38 16.79 -5.57
CA GLU A 392 -29.61 17.05 -6.35
C GLU A 392 -29.33 17.94 -7.58
N GLU A 393 -28.07 18.29 -7.82
CA GLU A 393 -27.65 19.12 -8.96
C GLU A 393 -27.81 18.38 -10.30
N GLU A 394 -28.35 19.10 -11.29
CA GLU A 394 -28.56 18.57 -12.65
C GLU A 394 -27.22 18.14 -13.26
N GLY A 395 -27.13 16.90 -13.74
CA GLY A 395 -25.90 16.29 -14.26
C GLY A 395 -25.11 15.43 -13.27
N PHE A 396 -25.48 15.42 -11.98
CA PHE A 396 -24.91 14.53 -10.96
C PHE A 396 -25.87 13.41 -10.55
N GLU A 397 -26.93 13.18 -11.32
CA GLU A 397 -27.91 12.17 -10.99
C GLU A 397 -27.28 10.77 -11.10
N ASP A 398 -27.50 9.93 -10.09
CA ASP A 398 -26.88 8.61 -9.91
C ASP A 398 -25.39 8.61 -9.52
N SER A 399 -24.85 9.76 -9.09
CA SER A 399 -23.52 9.86 -8.51
C SER A 399 -23.56 9.89 -6.97
N TRP A 400 -22.55 9.28 -6.36
CA TRP A 400 -22.41 9.22 -4.89
C TRP A 400 -20.99 9.60 -4.49
N PHE A 401 -20.84 10.68 -3.74
CA PHE A 401 -19.54 11.21 -3.33
C PHE A 401 -19.24 10.87 -1.87
N LEU A 402 -17.98 10.51 -1.60
CA LEU A 402 -17.52 10.21 -0.24
C LEU A 402 -17.45 11.49 0.60
N ALA A 403 -18.07 11.43 1.78
CA ALA A 403 -18.09 12.51 2.74
C ALA A 403 -18.11 11.98 4.17
N LYS A 404 -17.92 12.89 5.12
CA LYS A 404 -18.00 12.64 6.55
C LYS A 404 -19.16 13.42 7.15
N LEU A 405 -19.99 12.74 7.94
CA LEU A 405 -21.06 13.41 8.67
C LEU A 405 -20.48 14.26 9.81
N ILE A 406 -20.68 15.58 9.77
CA ILE A 406 -20.12 16.53 10.76
C ILE A 406 -21.11 16.82 11.87
N GLU A 407 -22.36 17.14 11.55
CA GLU A 407 -23.39 17.44 12.55
C GLU A 407 -24.81 17.28 11.98
N TYR A 408 -25.77 17.00 12.86
CA TYR A 408 -27.20 17.07 12.52
C TYR A 408 -27.71 18.49 12.74
N ARG A 409 -28.42 19.04 11.74
CA ARG A 409 -29.08 20.35 11.79
C ARG A 409 -30.59 20.17 11.78
N GLY A 410 -31.12 19.68 12.90
CA GLY A 410 -32.54 19.33 13.04
C GLY A 410 -32.80 17.85 12.79
N LYS A 411 -34.02 17.51 12.33
CA LYS A 411 -34.45 16.12 12.14
C LYS A 411 -34.03 15.54 10.78
N ASP A 412 -34.09 16.37 9.73
CA ASP A 412 -34.02 15.91 8.34
C ASP A 412 -32.81 16.46 7.59
N LYS A 413 -31.96 17.26 8.25
CA LYS A 413 -30.78 17.85 7.63
C LYS A 413 -29.52 17.58 8.40
N CYS A 414 -28.41 17.50 7.69
CA CYS A 414 -27.09 17.33 8.25
C CYS A 414 -26.04 18.11 7.46
N LEU A 415 -24.97 18.49 8.15
CA LEU A 415 -23.78 19.05 7.53
C LEU A 415 -22.80 17.90 7.24
N VAL A 416 -22.39 17.79 5.99
CA VAL A 416 -21.38 16.83 5.53
C VAL A 416 -20.14 17.56 5.05
N GLU A 417 -18.98 16.91 5.16
CA GLU A 417 -17.70 17.37 4.63
C GLU A 417 -17.20 16.36 3.61
N TYR A 418 -17.05 16.75 2.34
CA TYR A 418 -16.59 15.83 1.29
C TYR A 418 -15.09 15.55 1.43
N ASP A 419 -14.69 14.31 1.16
CA ASP A 419 -13.28 13.88 1.32
C ASP A 419 -12.37 14.46 0.24
N LYS A 420 -12.86 14.50 -1.02
CA LYS A 420 -12.06 14.87 -2.20
C LYS A 420 -12.49 16.17 -2.88
N LEU A 421 -13.64 16.73 -2.51
CA LEU A 421 -14.12 18.00 -3.04
C LEU A 421 -13.65 19.16 -2.16
N LYS A 422 -13.26 20.27 -2.78
CA LYS A 422 -12.79 21.48 -2.10
C LYS A 422 -13.76 22.64 -2.32
N ALA A 423 -13.77 23.58 -1.38
CA ALA A 423 -14.49 24.84 -1.51
C ALA A 423 -13.93 25.68 -2.68
N GLU A 424 -14.65 26.74 -3.07
CA GLU A 424 -14.27 27.65 -4.17
C GLU A 424 -12.86 28.24 -4.03
N ASP A 425 -12.33 28.33 -2.80
CA ASP A 425 -10.98 28.81 -2.52
C ASP A 425 -9.86 27.77 -2.78
N GLY A 426 -10.23 26.51 -3.04
CA GLY A 426 -9.33 25.38 -3.29
C GLY A 426 -8.48 24.94 -2.10
N LYS A 427 -8.73 25.49 -0.90
CA LYS A 427 -7.92 25.29 0.30
C LYS A 427 -8.64 24.45 1.35
N GLU A 428 -9.93 24.67 1.55
CA GLU A 428 -10.72 23.95 2.55
C GLU A 428 -11.57 22.83 1.91
N PRO A 429 -11.84 21.72 2.63
CA PRO A 429 -12.80 20.71 2.18
C PRO A 429 -14.18 21.32 1.96
N LEU A 430 -14.88 20.89 0.92
CA LEU A 430 -16.24 21.35 0.65
C LEU A 430 -17.18 20.83 1.75
N ARG A 431 -17.93 21.75 2.37
CA ARG A 431 -18.98 21.43 3.34
C ARG A 431 -20.32 21.85 2.81
N GLU A 432 -21.29 20.95 2.92
CA GLU A 432 -22.64 21.16 2.37
C GLU A 432 -23.70 20.72 3.38
N GLU A 433 -24.82 21.45 3.40
CA GLU A 433 -26.01 21.04 4.15
C GLU A 433 -26.90 20.21 3.24
N VAL A 434 -27.01 18.92 3.55
CA VAL A 434 -27.77 17.94 2.75
C VAL A 434 -28.88 17.32 3.57
N ASN A 435 -29.92 16.83 2.90
CA ASN A 435 -31.01 16.11 3.52
C ASN A 435 -30.54 14.72 3.99
N VAL A 436 -31.08 14.21 5.09
CA VAL A 436 -30.75 12.87 5.59
C VAL A 436 -31.14 11.78 4.57
N SER A 437 -32.09 12.06 3.67
CA SER A 437 -32.43 11.18 2.56
C SER A 437 -31.41 11.14 1.42
N GLN A 438 -30.53 12.14 1.31
CA GLN A 438 -29.47 12.21 0.30
C GLN A 438 -28.18 11.51 0.74
N ILE A 439 -28.12 11.07 1.99
CA ILE A 439 -26.98 10.37 2.54
C ILE A 439 -27.29 8.89 2.74
N ARG A 440 -26.29 8.06 2.48
CA ARG A 440 -26.31 6.63 2.82
C ARG A 440 -25.00 6.30 3.53
N PRO A 441 -24.94 5.23 4.35
CA PRO A 441 -23.65 4.80 4.86
C PRO A 441 -22.75 4.43 3.67
N GLN A 442 -21.44 4.33 3.90
CA GLN A 442 -20.62 3.63 2.91
C GLN A 442 -21.15 2.19 2.80
N PRO A 443 -21.44 1.67 1.59
CA PRO A 443 -21.90 0.30 1.44
C PRO A 443 -20.94 -0.65 2.16
N LEU A 444 -21.48 -1.50 3.03
CA LEU A 444 -20.72 -2.62 3.58
C LEU A 444 -20.31 -3.43 2.37
N GLU A 445 -19.02 -3.38 2.07
CA GLU A 445 -18.47 -3.74 0.79
C GLU A 445 -18.72 -5.23 0.57
N SER A 446 -19.87 -5.56 -0.03
CA SER A 446 -20.26 -6.94 -0.27
C SER A 446 -19.31 -7.46 -1.32
N VAL A 447 -18.39 -8.31 -0.87
CA VAL A 447 -17.30 -8.88 -1.63
C VAL A 447 -17.81 -9.44 -2.96
N MET A 448 -17.55 -8.72 -4.04
CA MET A 448 -17.71 -9.26 -5.38
C MET A 448 -16.45 -10.00 -5.76
N VAL A 449 -16.41 -11.27 -5.35
CA VAL A 449 -15.41 -12.28 -5.72
C VAL A 449 -15.59 -12.74 -7.18
N SER A 450 -16.67 -12.31 -7.85
CA SER A 450 -17.05 -12.73 -9.19
C SER A 450 -16.86 -11.59 -10.19
N PRO A 451 -16.22 -11.85 -11.34
CA PRO A 451 -16.16 -10.90 -12.45
C PRO A 451 -17.56 -10.50 -12.89
N PHE A 452 -17.70 -9.20 -13.06
CA PHE A 452 -18.81 -8.53 -13.67
C PHE A 452 -19.18 -9.14 -15.02
N GLU A 453 -20.42 -9.57 -15.18
CA GLU A 453 -20.95 -10.08 -16.43
C GLU A 453 -21.55 -8.96 -17.28
N ARG A 454 -21.68 -9.22 -18.58
CA ARG A 454 -22.44 -8.33 -19.47
C ARG A 454 -23.85 -8.14 -18.92
N HIS A 455 -24.26 -6.88 -18.78
CA HIS A 455 -25.51 -6.37 -18.20
C HIS A 455 -25.58 -6.30 -16.67
N ASP A 456 -24.50 -6.57 -15.95
CA ASP A 456 -24.50 -6.30 -14.51
C ASP A 456 -24.55 -4.80 -14.25
N LYS A 457 -25.32 -4.41 -13.22
CA LYS A 457 -25.41 -3.02 -12.76
C LYS A 457 -24.30 -2.78 -11.72
N VAL A 458 -23.52 -1.74 -11.93
CA VAL A 458 -22.32 -1.43 -11.15
C VAL A 458 -22.31 0.02 -10.70
N ASN A 459 -21.53 0.32 -9.68
CA ASN A 459 -21.09 1.67 -9.37
C ASN A 459 -19.63 1.80 -9.83
N ALA A 460 -19.34 2.71 -10.76
CA ALA A 460 -18.02 3.00 -11.29
C ALA A 460 -17.42 4.25 -10.64
N LEU A 461 -16.19 4.17 -10.17
CA LEU A 461 -15.46 5.30 -9.60
C LEU A 461 -14.93 6.19 -10.73
N TYR A 462 -15.52 7.38 -10.85
CA TYR A 462 -15.19 8.35 -11.90
C TYR A 462 -15.38 9.77 -11.37
N ASN A 463 -14.45 10.69 -11.66
CA ASN A 463 -14.49 12.09 -11.17
C ASN A 463 -14.81 12.20 -9.67
N ASP A 464 -14.13 11.40 -8.84
CA ASP A 464 -14.27 11.36 -7.37
C ASP A 464 -15.63 10.93 -6.82
N GLY A 465 -16.56 10.52 -7.68
CA GLY A 465 -17.85 9.94 -7.33
C GLY A 465 -18.02 8.50 -7.80
N TRP A 466 -18.96 7.79 -7.19
CA TRP A 466 -19.43 6.48 -7.61
C TRP A 466 -20.68 6.61 -8.47
N TRP A 467 -20.56 6.29 -9.75
CA TRP A 467 -21.60 6.46 -10.77
C TRP A 467 -22.27 5.15 -11.13
N VAL A 468 -23.60 5.12 -11.15
CA VAL A 468 -24.34 3.93 -11.55
C VAL A 468 -24.19 3.71 -13.06
N GLY A 469 -23.74 2.52 -13.46
CA GLY A 469 -23.60 2.12 -14.86
C GLY A 469 -23.91 0.64 -15.09
N VAL A 470 -23.89 0.22 -16.35
CA VAL A 470 -24.17 -1.16 -16.77
C VAL A 470 -23.03 -1.68 -17.64
N ILE A 471 -22.50 -2.87 -17.34
CA ILE A 471 -21.44 -3.46 -18.16
C ILE A 471 -21.97 -3.85 -19.54
N ARG A 472 -21.33 -3.34 -20.58
CA ARG A 472 -21.62 -3.69 -21.99
C ARG A 472 -20.65 -4.70 -22.56
N LYS A 473 -19.40 -4.68 -22.12
CA LYS A 473 -18.38 -5.62 -22.59
C LYS A 473 -17.36 -5.91 -21.50
N VAL A 474 -17.01 -7.18 -21.37
CA VAL A 474 -15.87 -7.64 -20.57
C VAL A 474 -14.66 -7.71 -21.50
N LEU A 475 -13.53 -7.12 -21.09
CA LEU A 475 -12.28 -7.05 -21.83
C LEU A 475 -11.19 -7.85 -21.10
N ALA A 476 -10.06 -8.09 -21.75
CA ALA A 476 -8.88 -8.68 -21.11
C ALA A 476 -8.28 -7.76 -20.03
N LYS A 477 -7.42 -8.30 -19.16
CA LYS A 477 -6.76 -7.56 -18.06
C LYS A 477 -7.77 -6.90 -17.13
N SER A 478 -8.75 -7.67 -16.68
CA SER A 478 -9.76 -7.26 -15.70
C SER A 478 -10.41 -5.90 -16.01
N SER A 479 -10.68 -5.62 -17.28
CA SER A 479 -11.21 -4.33 -17.75
C SER A 479 -12.63 -4.48 -18.31
N TYR A 480 -13.45 -3.45 -18.18
CA TYR A 480 -14.87 -3.46 -18.57
C TYR A 480 -15.24 -2.18 -19.30
N LEU A 481 -16.10 -2.28 -20.31
CA LEU A 481 -16.81 -1.12 -20.87
C LEU A 481 -18.13 -0.98 -20.14
N VAL A 482 -18.30 0.15 -19.45
CA VAL A 482 -19.49 0.49 -18.67
C VAL A 482 -20.26 1.58 -19.41
N LEU A 483 -21.55 1.34 -19.65
CA LEU A 483 -22.49 2.33 -20.19
C LEU A 483 -23.17 3.06 -19.04
N PHE A 484 -23.15 4.38 -19.10
CA PHE A 484 -23.96 5.25 -18.24
C PHE A 484 -25.28 5.56 -18.95
N GLU A 485 -26.39 5.02 -18.44
CA GLU A 485 -27.69 5.04 -19.13
C GLU A 485 -28.27 6.46 -19.31
N LYS A 486 -27.90 7.42 -18.46
CA LYS A 486 -28.37 8.81 -18.59
C LYS A 486 -27.60 9.59 -19.65
N THR A 487 -26.27 9.54 -19.62
CA THR A 487 -25.41 10.27 -20.55
C THR A 487 -25.22 9.55 -21.88
N GLN A 488 -25.57 8.26 -21.94
CA GLN A 488 -25.28 7.35 -23.06
C GLN A 488 -23.78 7.17 -23.36
N GLU A 489 -22.91 7.56 -22.42
CA GLU A 489 -21.46 7.42 -22.56
C GLU A 489 -21.02 6.00 -22.23
N MET A 490 -20.02 5.50 -22.97
CA MET A 490 -19.33 4.24 -22.68
C MET A 490 -17.88 4.50 -22.33
N LEU A 491 -17.50 4.23 -21.08
CA LEU A 491 -16.13 4.42 -20.60
C LEU A 491 -15.53 3.08 -20.18
N ARG A 492 -14.20 2.98 -20.28
CA ARG A 492 -13.43 1.80 -19.89
C ARG A 492 -12.97 1.95 -18.45
N PHE A 493 -13.27 0.95 -17.62
CA PHE A 493 -12.86 0.88 -16.23
C PHE A 493 -12.11 -0.42 -15.94
N HIS A 494 -11.11 -0.35 -15.07
CA HIS A 494 -10.51 -1.54 -14.47
C HIS A 494 -11.41 -2.08 -13.35
N HIS A 495 -11.34 -3.38 -13.04
CA HIS A 495 -12.14 -4.03 -12.00
C HIS A 495 -12.08 -3.31 -10.66
N SER A 496 -10.89 -2.83 -10.27
CA SER A 496 -10.67 -2.07 -9.02
C SER A 496 -11.41 -0.73 -8.94
N GLN A 497 -11.92 -0.23 -10.06
CA GLN A 497 -12.71 1.00 -10.15
C GLN A 497 -14.21 0.71 -10.15
N LEU A 498 -14.64 -0.54 -10.02
CA LEU A 498 -16.04 -0.97 -10.08
C LEU A 498 -16.43 -1.70 -8.79
N ARG A 499 -17.68 -1.52 -8.38
CA ARG A 499 -18.33 -2.33 -7.33
C ARG A 499 -19.74 -2.69 -7.75
N LEU A 500 -20.31 -3.77 -7.22
CA LEU A 500 -21.70 -4.11 -7.49
C LEU A 500 -22.62 -2.97 -7.06
N HIS A 501 -23.60 -2.66 -7.89
CA HIS A 501 -24.59 -1.68 -7.52
C HIS A 501 -25.47 -2.22 -6.37
N GLN A 502 -25.55 -1.44 -5.29
CA GLN A 502 -26.44 -1.71 -4.16
C GLN A 502 -27.32 -0.48 -3.92
N GLU A 503 -28.58 -0.74 -3.57
CA GLU A 503 -29.55 0.29 -3.22
C GLU A 503 -29.71 0.33 -1.69
N TRP A 504 -29.69 1.53 -1.10
CA TRP A 504 -29.92 1.71 0.33
C TRP A 504 -31.38 2.11 0.55
N ILE A 505 -32.17 1.20 1.12
CA ILE A 505 -33.61 1.37 1.31
C ILE A 505 -33.96 0.98 2.75
N ASP A 506 -34.67 1.87 3.47
CA ASP A 506 -35.17 1.65 4.84
C ASP A 506 -34.13 1.12 5.84
N GLY A 507 -32.90 1.64 5.75
CA GLY A 507 -31.81 1.28 6.66
C GLY A 507 -31.13 -0.05 6.32
N LYS A 508 -31.32 -0.59 5.12
CA LYS A 508 -30.70 -1.83 4.64
C LYS A 508 -30.15 -1.69 3.23
N TRP A 509 -29.04 -2.39 2.95
CA TRP A 509 -28.53 -2.56 1.60
C TRP A 509 -29.29 -3.68 0.88
N ILE A 510 -29.72 -3.39 -0.35
CA ILE A 510 -30.40 -4.33 -1.24
C ILE A 510 -29.58 -4.46 -2.51
N THR A 511 -29.21 -5.69 -2.84
CA THR A 511 -28.59 -6.07 -4.12
C THR A 511 -29.65 -6.59 -5.06
N SER A 512 -29.68 -6.11 -6.30
CA SER A 512 -30.49 -6.70 -7.36
C SER A 512 -29.83 -7.99 -7.87
N PHE A 513 -30.00 -9.10 -7.14
CA PHE A 513 -29.63 -10.42 -7.68
C PHE A 513 -30.53 -10.73 -8.88
N LYS A 514 -29.93 -11.24 -9.96
CA LYS A 514 -30.64 -11.71 -11.15
C LYS A 514 -31.71 -12.72 -10.72
N SER A 515 -32.97 -12.47 -11.04
CA SER A 515 -33.97 -13.54 -11.12
C SER A 515 -33.46 -14.57 -12.14
N GLN A 516 -33.12 -15.76 -11.68
CA GLN A 516 -32.97 -16.92 -12.55
C GLN A 516 -34.29 -17.07 -13.33
N LYS A 517 -34.26 -16.81 -14.64
CA LYS A 517 -35.31 -17.32 -15.52
C LYS A 517 -35.08 -18.83 -15.64
N VAL A 518 -36.02 -19.57 -15.06
CA VAL A 518 -36.22 -21.02 -15.22
C VAL A 518 -36.40 -21.37 -16.69
#